data_AF-A0A975N170-F1
#
_entry.id   AF-A0A975N170-F1
#
_cell.length_a   1.000
_cell.length_b   1.000
_cell.length_c   1.000
_cell.angle_alpha   90.00
_cell.angle_beta   90.00
_cell.angle_gamma   90.00
#
_symmetry.space_group_name_H-M   'P 1'
#
loop_
_entity.id
_entity.type
_entity.pdbx_description
1 polymer ?
#
loop_
_entity_poly.entity_id
_entity_poly.type
_entity_poly.pdbx_seq_one_letter_code
_entity_poly.pdbx_strand_id
1 'polypeptide(L)'
;MTTAVTKLARSCEAVDQIHRIVAWVGDGKPVTPKGVLRPAELRRASEATGVPIPAKFRSAADVPRWHRLWSAAIATDLISLEMDAAKAGAPQEFIPETWLTAFTAALAANFDDEEGVAALHVGRAVLTALASGRVKTFEELAHRVWHDLRTDYHLDVGRLWSSMAYEESAAPQLTELLAEFGVTAGPWKLSELGKWALAEFVRRGDDLVAKEPYVAPGRVCQLKITLMDVSPACWRRVLVPSTTTLGELHWVLQAALRWDNDHLHGFTVGTRHYGDPAFDRSDEYETTVGEAFTRARQRISYTYDFGDNWRHDIQLERTLDIDEALTYPLCIAGKGPVPVEDSDHRTIPFDQADINRRLSSIPVEEDAPFDAVIEQIVVDAYGEEEQIGSFLTVLDDVLTFPAEASVLGHPVTVLELRYEDLLRGPFAVCQNSHGTGEITLTDVCFPPDTTAAWVHAAYRHFLGADPFPATARPDWHWPPD
;
A
#
# COMPACT_ATOMS: atom_id res chain seq x y z
N MET A 1 24.80 6.54 16.07
CA MET A 1 25.00 5.10 16.33
C MET A 1 25.76 4.89 17.62
N THR A 2 25.43 3.86 18.38
CA THR A 2 26.14 3.53 19.63
C THR A 2 27.30 2.56 19.36
N THR A 3 28.41 2.72 20.09
CA THR A 3 29.60 1.83 20.04
C THR A 3 29.24 0.34 20.24
N ALA A 4 28.15 0.07 20.96
CA ALA A 4 27.65 -1.28 21.21
C ALA A 4 27.11 -1.98 19.96
N VAL A 5 26.34 -1.29 19.11
CA VAL A 5 25.78 -1.85 17.87
C VAL A 5 26.90 -2.20 16.89
N THR A 6 27.88 -1.29 16.73
CA THR A 6 29.06 -1.55 15.90
C THR A 6 29.87 -2.76 16.39
N LYS A 7 30.03 -2.91 17.71
CA LYS A 7 30.72 -4.08 18.27
C LYS A 7 29.97 -5.39 17.94
N LEU A 8 28.65 -5.40 18.11
CA LEU A 8 27.81 -6.57 17.80
C LEU A 8 27.83 -6.91 16.31
N ALA A 9 27.78 -5.92 15.43
CA ALA A 9 27.83 -6.11 13.99
C ALA A 9 29.14 -6.79 13.54
N ARG A 10 30.26 -6.47 14.18
CA ARG A 10 31.59 -7.05 13.86
C ARG A 10 31.81 -8.44 14.42
N SER A 11 31.15 -8.79 15.52
CA SER A 11 31.45 -10.01 16.29
C SER A 11 30.41 -11.11 16.11
N CYS A 12 29.51 -11.00 15.13
CA CYS A 12 28.54 -12.06 14.86
C CYS A 12 29.16 -13.20 14.04
N GLU A 13 28.62 -14.40 14.21
CA GLU A 13 29.15 -15.62 13.59
C GLU A 13 29.17 -15.52 12.05
N ALA A 14 28.15 -14.91 11.45
CA ALA A 14 28.07 -14.72 10.00
C ALA A 14 29.25 -13.92 9.46
N VAL A 15 29.65 -12.84 10.15
CA VAL A 15 30.77 -11.99 9.71
C VAL A 15 32.11 -12.73 9.80
N ASP A 16 32.33 -13.46 10.89
CA ASP A 16 33.52 -14.32 11.03
C ASP A 16 33.58 -15.40 9.94
N GLN A 17 32.43 -15.97 9.56
CA GLN A 17 32.33 -16.95 8.48
C GLN A 17 32.57 -16.33 7.11
N ILE A 18 31.98 -15.15 6.82
CA ILE A 18 32.21 -14.40 5.58
C ILE A 18 33.69 -14.10 5.42
N HIS A 19 34.38 -13.61 6.46
CA HIS A 19 35.80 -13.33 6.38
C HIS A 19 36.64 -14.59 6.09
N ARG A 20 36.30 -15.74 6.70
CA ARG A 20 36.95 -17.03 6.37
C ARG A 20 36.72 -17.45 4.92
N ILE A 21 35.50 -17.28 4.41
CA ILE A 21 35.16 -17.58 3.01
C ILE A 21 35.95 -16.67 2.07
N VAL A 22 35.96 -15.36 2.30
CA VAL A 22 36.69 -14.37 1.48
C VAL A 22 38.19 -14.67 1.47
N ALA A 23 38.78 -14.95 2.63
CA ALA A 23 40.18 -15.34 2.75
C ALA A 23 40.48 -16.63 1.98
N TRP A 24 39.58 -17.60 2.01
CA TRP A 24 39.72 -18.84 1.22
C TRP A 24 39.62 -18.58 -0.30
N VAL A 25 38.72 -17.69 -0.72
CA VAL A 25 38.56 -17.32 -2.14
C VAL A 25 39.85 -16.75 -2.71
N GLY A 26 40.48 -15.80 -1.99
CA GLY A 26 41.77 -15.22 -2.37
C GLY A 26 41.80 -14.70 -3.80
N ASP A 27 42.84 -15.05 -4.55
CA ASP A 27 43.10 -14.52 -5.90
C ASP A 27 42.18 -15.11 -7.01
N GLY A 28 41.34 -16.10 -6.68
CA GLY A 28 40.43 -16.69 -7.66
C GLY A 28 39.96 -18.11 -7.31
N LYS A 29 38.65 -18.34 -7.38
CA LYS A 29 38.01 -19.68 -7.33
C LYS A 29 37.05 -19.89 -8.49
N PRO A 30 37.03 -21.07 -9.11
CA PRO A 30 36.16 -21.29 -10.25
C PRO A 30 34.68 -21.37 -9.81
N VAL A 31 33.84 -20.63 -10.50
CA VAL A 31 32.38 -20.63 -10.31
C VAL A 31 31.67 -21.21 -11.52
N THR A 32 30.36 -21.39 -11.40
CA THR A 32 29.45 -21.66 -12.53
C THR A 32 29.10 -20.34 -13.24
N PRO A 33 28.49 -20.37 -14.44
CA PRO A 33 27.99 -19.16 -15.10
C PRO A 33 26.99 -18.35 -14.28
N LYS A 34 26.34 -18.98 -13.27
CA LYS A 34 25.44 -18.32 -12.32
C LYS A 34 26.18 -17.74 -11.10
N GLY A 35 27.51 -17.70 -11.11
CA GLY A 35 28.30 -17.11 -10.02
C GLY A 35 28.38 -17.94 -8.74
N VAL A 36 27.86 -19.18 -8.73
CA VAL A 36 27.91 -20.07 -7.56
C VAL A 36 29.09 -21.04 -7.64
N LEU A 37 29.67 -21.39 -6.48
CA LEU A 37 30.75 -22.37 -6.39
C LEU A 37 30.35 -23.71 -6.99
N ARG A 38 31.28 -24.34 -7.72
CA ARG A 38 31.10 -25.70 -8.22
C ARG A 38 31.09 -26.69 -7.04
N PRO A 39 30.36 -27.82 -7.11
CA PRO A 39 30.24 -28.73 -5.98
C PRO A 39 31.56 -29.25 -5.38
N ALA A 40 32.58 -29.46 -6.21
CA ALA A 40 33.90 -29.88 -5.73
C ALA A 40 34.62 -28.77 -4.94
N GLU A 41 34.49 -27.52 -5.38
CA GLU A 41 35.07 -26.37 -4.69
C GLU A 41 34.32 -26.06 -3.40
N LEU A 42 32.99 -26.20 -3.39
CA LEU A 42 32.21 -26.03 -2.17
C LEU A 42 32.65 -27.00 -1.05
N ARG A 43 32.99 -28.26 -1.39
CA ARG A 43 33.52 -29.22 -0.41
C ARG A 43 34.86 -28.76 0.19
N ARG A 44 35.78 -28.30 -0.66
CA ARG A 44 37.07 -27.74 -0.22
C ARG A 44 36.90 -26.48 0.62
N ALA A 45 35.93 -25.63 0.25
CA ALA A 45 35.61 -24.43 0.99
C ALA A 45 35.07 -24.79 2.38
N SER A 46 34.15 -25.76 2.48
CA SER A 46 33.63 -26.27 3.76
C SER A 46 34.72 -26.79 4.70
N GLU A 47 35.66 -27.58 4.18
CA GLU A 47 36.81 -28.08 4.95
C GLU A 47 37.72 -26.94 5.45
N ALA A 48 37.95 -25.92 4.63
CA ALA A 48 38.85 -24.82 4.96
C ALA A 48 38.23 -23.76 5.87
N THR A 49 36.94 -23.45 5.69
CA THR A 49 36.24 -22.40 6.44
C THR A 49 35.54 -22.94 7.67
N GLY A 50 35.28 -24.25 7.74
CA GLY A 50 34.49 -24.88 8.80
C GLY A 50 32.99 -24.64 8.69
N VAL A 51 32.51 -24.04 7.60
CA VAL A 51 31.07 -23.85 7.36
C VAL A 51 30.48 -25.16 6.82
N PRO A 52 29.51 -25.78 7.50
CA PRO A 52 29.07 -27.14 7.18
C PRO A 52 28.30 -27.22 5.86
N ILE A 53 28.35 -28.40 5.23
CA ILE A 53 27.56 -28.76 4.04
C ILE A 53 26.87 -30.11 4.25
N PRO A 54 25.70 -30.33 3.65
CA PRO A 54 25.06 -31.64 3.69
C PRO A 54 25.85 -32.68 2.88
N ALA A 55 25.67 -33.96 3.20
CA ALA A 55 26.35 -35.04 2.48
C ALA A 55 26.03 -35.04 0.97
N LYS A 56 24.78 -34.70 0.62
CA LYS A 56 24.26 -34.64 -0.74
C LYS A 56 23.67 -33.26 -1.03
N PHE A 57 24.03 -32.69 -2.18
CA PHE A 57 23.51 -31.44 -2.74
C PHE A 57 23.80 -31.43 -4.24
N ARG A 58 23.05 -30.66 -5.05
CA ARG A 58 23.27 -30.59 -6.50
C ARG A 58 24.07 -29.35 -6.89
N SER A 59 23.84 -28.24 -6.20
CA SER A 59 24.49 -26.95 -6.39
C SER A 59 24.85 -26.32 -5.04
N ALA A 60 25.78 -25.36 -5.04
CA ALA A 60 26.05 -24.53 -3.87
C ALA A 60 24.87 -23.62 -3.50
N ALA A 61 24.04 -23.26 -4.47
CA ALA A 61 22.77 -22.56 -4.22
C ALA A 61 21.81 -23.41 -3.38
N ASP A 62 21.84 -24.74 -3.53
CA ASP A 62 20.97 -25.67 -2.79
C ASP A 62 21.43 -25.90 -1.33
N VAL A 63 22.49 -25.22 -0.89
CA VAL A 63 23.00 -25.30 0.48
C VAL A 63 22.71 -23.95 1.15
N PRO A 64 21.57 -23.78 1.83
CA PRO A 64 21.06 -22.47 2.23
C PRO A 64 22.07 -21.63 3.00
N ARG A 65 22.71 -22.21 4.03
CA ARG A 65 23.74 -21.52 4.83
C ARG A 65 24.87 -20.96 3.97
N TRP A 66 25.37 -21.75 3.02
CA TRP A 66 26.41 -21.32 2.09
C TRP A 66 25.91 -20.28 1.10
N HIS A 67 24.72 -20.48 0.53
CA HIS A 67 24.14 -19.56 -0.42
C HIS A 67 23.95 -18.16 0.19
N ARG A 68 23.48 -18.09 1.45
CA ARG A 68 23.32 -16.82 2.18
C ARG A 68 24.65 -16.11 2.45
N LEU A 69 25.64 -16.81 3.00
CA LEU A 69 26.95 -16.22 3.30
C LEU A 69 27.69 -15.77 2.04
N TRP A 70 27.58 -16.55 0.96
CA TRP A 70 28.14 -16.21 -0.35
C TRP A 70 27.47 -14.96 -0.94
N SER A 71 26.14 -14.90 -0.91
CA SER A 71 25.37 -13.74 -1.40
C SER A 71 25.66 -12.48 -0.59
N ALA A 72 25.78 -12.61 0.74
CA ALA A 72 26.16 -11.51 1.62
C ALA A 72 27.57 -10.97 1.31
N ALA A 73 28.53 -11.85 1.04
CA ALA A 73 29.88 -11.46 0.66
C ALA A 73 29.93 -10.76 -0.71
N ILE A 74 29.11 -11.19 -1.67
CA ILE A 74 28.98 -10.51 -2.97
C ILE A 74 28.35 -9.13 -2.80
N ALA A 75 27.23 -9.04 -2.06
CA ALA A 75 26.50 -7.78 -1.87
C ALA A 75 27.30 -6.71 -1.11
N THR A 76 28.35 -7.11 -0.41
CA THR A 76 29.27 -6.21 0.31
C THR A 76 30.59 -5.97 -0.43
N ASP A 77 30.66 -6.38 -1.71
CA ASP A 77 31.86 -6.30 -2.55
C ASP A 77 33.10 -7.00 -1.98
N LEU A 78 32.93 -7.86 -0.97
CA LEU A 78 34.00 -8.69 -0.41
C LEU A 78 34.32 -9.88 -1.32
N ILE A 79 33.39 -10.26 -2.20
CA ILE A 79 33.62 -11.16 -3.31
C ILE A 79 33.14 -10.48 -4.59
N SER A 80 34.02 -10.42 -5.59
CA SER A 80 33.68 -9.99 -6.94
C SER A 80 33.55 -11.22 -7.85
N LEU A 81 32.54 -11.20 -8.73
CA LEU A 81 32.31 -12.24 -9.71
C LEU A 81 32.82 -11.81 -11.08
N GLU A 82 33.68 -12.63 -11.67
CA GLU A 82 34.07 -12.59 -13.07
C GLU A 82 33.33 -13.72 -13.84
N MET A 83 33.53 -13.79 -15.15
CA MET A 83 32.78 -14.70 -16.04
C MET A 83 32.85 -16.19 -15.61
N ASP A 84 33.99 -16.63 -15.07
CA ASP A 84 34.20 -18.01 -14.62
C ASP A 84 34.93 -18.14 -13.27
N ALA A 85 35.19 -17.03 -12.58
CA ALA A 85 35.91 -17.01 -11.31
C ALA A 85 35.31 -16.02 -10.31
N ALA A 86 35.45 -16.32 -9.02
CA ALA A 86 35.18 -15.40 -7.92
C ALA A 86 36.50 -14.98 -7.28
N LYS A 87 36.67 -13.70 -6.97
CA LYS A 87 37.88 -13.13 -6.35
C LYS A 87 37.54 -12.37 -5.08
N ALA A 88 38.43 -12.43 -4.10
CA ALA A 88 38.32 -11.60 -2.91
C ALA A 88 38.41 -10.11 -3.31
N GLY A 89 37.43 -9.33 -2.86
CA GLY A 89 37.42 -7.88 -3.03
C GLY A 89 38.27 -7.17 -1.98
N ALA A 90 38.18 -5.84 -1.97
CA ALA A 90 38.89 -5.04 -0.98
C ALA A 90 38.37 -5.34 0.44
N PRO A 91 39.24 -5.38 1.47
CA PRO A 91 38.79 -5.56 2.84
C PRO A 91 37.79 -4.46 3.24
N GLN A 92 36.60 -4.87 3.67
CA GLN A 92 35.57 -3.98 4.19
C GLN A 92 35.47 -4.15 5.71
N GLU A 93 35.28 -3.02 6.40
CA GLU A 93 34.95 -3.05 7.83
C GLU A 93 33.43 -3.26 7.99
N PHE A 94 33.05 -4.24 8.81
CA PHE A 94 31.64 -4.48 9.16
C PHE A 94 31.15 -3.45 10.18
N ILE A 95 30.98 -2.21 9.72
CA ILE A 95 30.10 -1.25 10.40
C ILE A 95 28.63 -1.67 10.20
N PRO A 96 27.70 -1.20 11.04
CA PRO A 96 26.29 -1.59 10.95
C PRO A 96 25.65 -1.45 9.57
N GLU A 97 26.05 -0.46 8.75
CA GLU A 97 25.55 -0.27 7.38
C GLU A 97 26.01 -1.40 6.44
N THR A 98 27.28 -1.79 6.51
CA THR A 98 27.84 -2.93 5.76
C THR A 98 27.20 -4.23 6.24
N TRP A 99 27.03 -4.39 7.56
CA TRP A 99 26.36 -5.53 8.15
C TRP A 99 24.91 -5.63 7.66
N LEU A 100 24.18 -4.52 7.58
CA LEU A 100 22.79 -4.52 7.12
C LEU A 100 22.68 -4.91 5.65
N THR A 101 23.63 -4.47 4.83
CA THR A 101 23.74 -4.87 3.42
C THR A 101 23.93 -6.38 3.30
N ALA A 102 24.87 -6.95 4.05
CA ALA A 102 25.11 -8.39 4.13
C ALA A 102 23.87 -9.16 4.63
N PHE A 103 23.23 -8.68 5.69
CA PHE A 103 22.04 -9.30 6.29
C PHE A 103 20.86 -9.30 5.33
N THR A 104 20.62 -8.21 4.61
CA THR A 104 19.54 -8.10 3.62
C THR A 104 19.74 -9.07 2.47
N ALA A 105 20.97 -9.18 1.94
CA ALA A 105 21.29 -10.14 0.89
C ALA A 105 21.17 -11.59 1.36
N ALA A 106 21.55 -11.88 2.62
CA ALA A 106 21.35 -13.20 3.21
C ALA A 106 19.87 -13.55 3.38
N LEU A 107 19.02 -12.59 3.76
CA LEU A 107 17.57 -12.76 3.79
C LEU A 107 17.03 -13.07 2.39
N ALA A 108 17.41 -12.30 1.36
CA ALA A 108 16.95 -12.50 -0.01
C ALA A 108 17.32 -13.88 -0.57
N ALA A 109 18.56 -14.29 -0.36
CA ALA A 109 19.04 -15.63 -0.72
C ALA A 109 18.32 -16.76 0.03
N ASN A 110 17.73 -16.49 1.19
CA ASN A 110 16.96 -17.49 1.93
C ASN A 110 15.57 -17.73 1.34
N PHE A 111 15.03 -16.77 0.58
CA PHE A 111 13.67 -16.80 0.02
C PHE A 111 13.64 -16.92 -1.51
N ASP A 112 14.79 -17.15 -2.16
CA ASP A 112 14.94 -17.14 -3.63
C ASP A 112 14.39 -15.86 -4.28
N ASP A 113 14.60 -14.73 -3.60
CA ASP A 113 14.13 -13.41 -4.02
C ASP A 113 15.24 -12.67 -4.76
N GLU A 114 15.32 -12.85 -6.09
CA GLU A 114 16.35 -12.21 -6.93
C GLU A 114 16.29 -10.66 -6.90
N GLU A 115 15.12 -10.06 -6.60
CA GLU A 115 14.94 -8.61 -6.56
C GLU A 115 15.10 -8.01 -5.14
N GLY A 116 15.13 -8.83 -4.09
CA GLY A 116 15.34 -8.44 -2.70
C GLY A 116 14.18 -7.68 -2.03
N VAL A 117 13.07 -7.48 -2.76
CA VAL A 117 11.91 -6.72 -2.29
C VAL A 117 11.11 -7.51 -1.26
N ALA A 118 10.91 -8.81 -1.47
CA ALA A 118 10.26 -9.67 -0.48
C ALA A 118 11.12 -9.84 0.77
N ALA A 119 12.44 -9.91 0.62
CA ALA A 119 13.39 -10.05 1.71
C ALA A 119 13.33 -8.91 2.73
N LEU A 120 13.14 -7.67 2.26
CA LEU A 120 13.01 -6.49 3.12
C LEU A 120 11.71 -6.52 3.93
N HIS A 121 10.59 -6.86 3.30
CA HIS A 121 9.29 -6.95 3.97
C HIS A 121 9.23 -8.13 4.93
N VAL A 122 9.75 -9.30 4.55
CA VAL A 122 9.87 -10.47 5.43
C VAL A 122 10.79 -10.15 6.60
N GLY A 123 11.94 -9.52 6.36
CA GLY A 123 12.85 -9.06 7.40
C GLY A 123 12.16 -8.10 8.38
N ARG A 124 11.45 -7.09 7.88
CA ARG A 124 10.67 -6.14 8.69
C ARG A 124 9.58 -6.86 9.50
N ALA A 125 8.78 -7.73 8.88
CA ALA A 125 7.72 -8.48 9.55
C ALA A 125 8.27 -9.40 10.66
N VAL A 126 9.35 -10.13 10.38
CA VAL A 126 10.02 -11.00 11.36
C VAL A 126 10.53 -10.19 12.54
N LEU A 127 11.24 -9.10 12.29
CA LEU A 127 11.79 -8.25 13.33
C LEU A 127 10.69 -7.58 14.17
N THR A 128 9.60 -7.12 13.55
CA THR A 128 8.42 -6.56 14.23
C THR A 128 7.75 -7.60 15.12
N ALA A 129 7.54 -8.81 14.61
CA ALA A 129 6.96 -9.90 15.38
C ALA A 129 7.81 -10.25 16.61
N LEU A 130 9.14 -10.31 16.46
CA LEU A 130 10.06 -10.52 17.58
C LEU A 130 10.08 -9.34 18.57
N ALA A 131 10.02 -8.11 18.08
CA ALA A 131 9.99 -6.91 18.91
C ALA A 131 8.76 -6.84 19.83
N SER A 132 7.64 -7.47 19.42
CA SER A 132 6.43 -7.57 20.26
C SER A 132 6.67 -8.28 21.60
N GLY A 133 7.72 -9.10 21.71
CA GLY A 133 8.00 -9.94 22.88
C GLY A 133 7.00 -11.08 23.13
N ARG A 134 6.00 -11.21 22.24
CA ARG A 134 4.90 -12.20 22.36
C ARG A 134 5.24 -13.55 21.73
N VAL A 135 6.17 -13.59 20.78
CA VAL A 135 6.60 -14.81 20.10
C VAL A 135 7.38 -15.72 21.06
N LYS A 136 6.97 -16.98 21.16
CA LYS A 136 7.60 -18.06 21.94
C LYS A 136 7.91 -19.30 21.11
N THR A 137 7.24 -19.48 19.98
CA THR A 137 7.49 -20.59 19.05
C THR A 137 7.64 -20.11 17.61
N PHE A 138 8.15 -20.98 16.74
CA PHE A 138 8.23 -20.69 15.32
C PHE A 138 6.84 -20.53 14.70
N GLU A 139 5.87 -21.36 15.08
CA GLU A 139 4.51 -21.32 14.55
C GLU A 139 3.84 -19.96 14.84
N GLU A 140 4.06 -19.42 16.04
CA GLU A 140 3.60 -18.08 16.40
C GLU A 140 4.27 -16.97 15.58
N LEU A 141 5.59 -17.10 15.34
CA LEU A 141 6.32 -16.19 14.47
C LEU A 141 5.77 -16.27 13.04
N ALA A 142 5.64 -17.47 12.49
CA ALA A 142 5.18 -17.71 11.13
C ALA A 142 3.75 -17.20 10.92
N HIS A 143 2.85 -17.44 11.87
CA HIS A 143 1.48 -16.94 11.80
C HIS A 143 1.43 -15.41 11.82
N ARG A 144 2.22 -14.76 12.68
CA ARG A 144 2.32 -13.29 12.71
C ARG A 144 2.94 -12.72 11.44
N VAL A 145 4.06 -13.27 11.01
CA VAL A 145 4.73 -12.84 9.78
C VAL A 145 3.82 -13.03 8.58
N TRP A 146 3.09 -14.14 8.49
CA TRP A 146 2.11 -14.35 7.43
C TRP A 146 0.96 -13.35 7.50
N HIS A 147 0.41 -13.13 8.71
CA HIS A 147 -0.63 -12.14 8.92
C HIS A 147 -0.15 -10.78 8.45
N ASP A 148 0.98 -10.29 8.96
CA ASP A 148 1.57 -9.02 8.59
C ASP A 148 1.87 -8.98 7.07
N LEU A 149 2.52 -9.99 6.48
CA LEU A 149 2.78 -10.01 5.03
C LEU A 149 1.52 -9.96 4.16
N ARG A 150 0.40 -10.51 4.65
CA ARG A 150 -0.89 -10.50 3.95
C ARG A 150 -1.70 -9.23 4.20
N THR A 151 -1.72 -8.71 5.43
CA THR A 151 -2.56 -7.58 5.84
C THR A 151 -1.84 -6.25 5.78
N ASP A 152 -0.53 -6.25 6.02
CA ASP A 152 0.26 -5.04 6.16
C ASP A 152 1.06 -4.74 4.90
N TYR A 153 1.38 -5.77 4.12
CA TYR A 153 2.21 -5.66 2.91
C TYR A 153 1.52 -6.20 1.65
N HIS A 154 0.35 -6.87 1.78
CA HIS A 154 -0.47 -7.42 0.68
C HIS A 154 0.35 -8.09 -0.45
N LEU A 155 1.43 -8.76 -0.06
CA LEU A 155 2.28 -9.50 -0.98
C LEU A 155 1.54 -10.78 -1.38
N ASP A 156 1.72 -11.25 -2.62
CA ASP A 156 1.32 -12.60 -3.01
C ASP A 156 2.20 -13.61 -2.26
N VAL A 157 1.81 -13.87 -1.03
CA VAL A 157 2.48 -14.78 -0.10
C VAL A 157 2.29 -16.23 -0.53
N GLY A 158 1.53 -16.56 -1.58
CA GLY A 158 1.35 -17.94 -2.03
C GLY A 158 2.68 -18.64 -2.31
N ARG A 159 3.64 -17.95 -2.96
CA ARG A 159 4.99 -18.48 -3.19
C ARG A 159 5.87 -18.46 -1.93
N LEU A 160 5.95 -17.33 -1.23
CA LEU A 160 6.77 -17.18 -0.01
C LEU A 160 6.31 -18.11 1.12
N TRP A 161 5.00 -18.29 1.29
CA TRP A 161 4.40 -19.20 2.25
C TRP A 161 4.59 -20.66 1.86
N SER A 162 4.53 -20.99 0.56
CA SER A 162 4.89 -22.34 0.10
C SER A 162 6.33 -22.71 0.48
N SER A 163 7.26 -21.74 0.42
CA SER A 163 8.63 -21.93 0.92
C SER A 163 8.74 -21.92 2.45
N MET A 164 7.95 -21.14 3.20
CA MET A 164 8.08 -21.00 4.65
C MET A 164 7.32 -22.04 5.49
N ALA A 165 6.13 -22.47 5.03
CA ALA A 165 5.18 -23.21 5.86
C ALA A 165 5.06 -24.70 5.51
N TYR A 166 5.48 -25.10 4.31
CA TYR A 166 5.38 -26.49 3.83
C TYR A 166 6.73 -27.18 3.64
N GLU A 167 7.85 -26.44 3.67
CA GLU A 167 9.17 -27.05 3.82
C GLU A 167 9.51 -27.16 5.31
N GLU A 168 9.61 -28.40 5.82
CA GLU A 168 10.09 -28.69 7.19
C GLU A 168 11.44 -28.01 7.52
N SER A 169 12.16 -27.54 6.51
CA SER A 169 13.49 -26.96 6.62
C SER A 169 13.56 -25.43 6.70
N ALA A 170 12.51 -24.69 6.31
CA ALA A 170 12.58 -23.22 6.22
C ALA A 170 12.58 -22.53 7.61
N ALA A 171 11.85 -23.13 8.56
CA ALA A 171 11.75 -22.66 9.93
C ALA A 171 13.09 -22.66 10.70
N PRO A 172 13.84 -23.79 10.71
CA PRO A 172 15.20 -23.80 11.23
C PRO A 172 16.14 -22.83 10.51
N GLN A 173 16.02 -22.69 9.19
CA GLN A 173 16.93 -21.85 8.39
C GLN A 173 16.80 -20.36 8.72
N LEU A 174 15.57 -19.83 8.84
CA LEU A 174 15.37 -18.45 9.23
C LEU A 174 15.85 -18.19 10.66
N THR A 175 15.58 -19.13 11.57
CA THR A 175 16.03 -19.00 12.97
C THR A 175 17.56 -19.03 13.07
N GLU A 176 18.22 -19.92 12.32
CA GLU A 176 19.68 -20.00 12.19
C GLU A 176 20.23 -18.67 11.63
N LEU A 177 19.67 -18.17 10.52
CA LEU A 177 20.08 -16.90 9.90
C LEU A 177 20.05 -15.73 10.90
N LEU A 178 18.95 -15.55 11.64
CA LEU A 178 18.81 -14.47 12.61
C LEU A 178 19.84 -14.57 13.74
N ALA A 179 20.11 -15.78 14.21
CA ALA A 179 21.12 -16.04 15.23
C ALA A 179 22.55 -15.78 14.71
N GLU A 180 22.88 -16.30 13.52
CA GLU A 180 24.19 -16.16 12.87
C GLU A 180 24.58 -14.69 12.68
N PHE A 181 23.63 -13.87 12.24
CA PHE A 181 23.86 -12.45 12.03
C PHE A 181 23.82 -11.64 13.34
N GLY A 182 23.52 -12.25 14.48
CA GLY A 182 23.48 -11.57 15.78
C GLY A 182 22.23 -10.70 15.97
N VAL A 183 21.19 -10.92 15.17
CA VAL A 183 19.90 -10.22 15.27
C VAL A 183 19.21 -10.53 16.59
N THR A 184 19.35 -11.77 17.06
CA THR A 184 18.75 -12.24 18.30
C THR A 184 19.81 -12.44 19.39
N ALA A 185 19.52 -12.03 20.62
CA ALA A 185 20.37 -12.27 21.80
C ALA A 185 20.07 -13.64 22.47
N GLY A 186 19.09 -14.36 21.95
CA GLY A 186 18.61 -15.65 22.42
C GLY A 186 17.31 -16.01 21.67
N PRO A 187 16.73 -17.20 21.90
CA PRO A 187 15.51 -17.60 21.21
C PRO A 187 14.43 -16.53 21.30
N TRP A 188 13.95 -16.08 20.14
CA TRP A 188 12.85 -15.12 20.00
C TRP A 188 13.06 -13.74 20.64
N LYS A 189 14.29 -13.39 21.03
CA LYS A 189 14.60 -12.11 21.69
C LYS A 189 15.57 -11.30 20.85
N LEU A 190 15.14 -10.12 20.39
CA LEU A 190 16.01 -9.20 19.67
C LEU A 190 17.21 -8.74 20.51
N SER A 191 18.38 -8.71 19.88
CA SER A 191 19.56 -8.02 20.39
C SER A 191 19.46 -6.51 20.16
N GLU A 192 20.39 -5.72 20.69
CA GLU A 192 20.48 -4.28 20.38
C GLU A 192 20.77 -4.04 18.88
N LEU A 193 21.51 -4.95 18.23
CA LEU A 193 21.73 -4.90 16.79
C LEU A 193 20.44 -5.22 16.02
N GLY A 194 19.66 -6.20 16.47
CA GLY A 194 18.36 -6.53 15.87
C GLY A 194 17.33 -5.41 16.01
N LYS A 195 17.29 -4.71 17.15
CA LYS A 195 16.45 -3.51 17.34
C LYS A 195 16.89 -2.36 16.44
N TRP A 196 18.20 -2.13 16.31
CA TRP A 196 18.74 -1.14 15.39
C TRP A 196 18.39 -1.48 13.94
N ALA A 197 18.54 -2.76 13.56
CA ALA A 197 18.16 -3.24 12.24
C ALA A 197 16.67 -2.98 11.98
N LEU A 198 15.77 -3.32 12.90
CA LEU A 198 14.34 -3.05 12.76
C LEU A 198 14.06 -1.57 12.46
N ALA A 199 14.66 -0.65 13.23
CA ALA A 199 14.48 0.78 13.01
C ALA A 199 14.94 1.20 11.60
N GLU A 200 16.02 0.61 11.10
CA GLU A 200 16.54 0.88 9.77
C GLU A 200 15.73 0.21 8.65
N PHE A 201 15.15 -0.97 8.86
CA PHE A 201 14.20 -1.61 7.94
C PHE A 201 12.89 -0.81 7.84
N VAL A 202 12.43 -0.22 8.94
CA VAL A 202 11.30 0.73 8.93
C VAL A 202 11.70 1.95 8.11
N ARG A 203 12.80 2.62 8.46
CA ARG A 203 13.30 3.81 7.76
C ARG A 203 13.51 3.58 6.26
N ARG A 204 14.15 2.47 5.86
CA ARG A 204 14.39 2.12 4.45
C ARG A 204 13.12 1.66 3.74
N GLY A 205 12.19 1.02 4.44
CA GLY A 205 10.87 0.73 3.90
C GLY A 205 10.13 2.02 3.56
N ASP A 206 10.23 3.03 4.42
CA ASP A 206 9.66 4.35 4.21
C ASP A 206 10.43 5.14 3.12
N ASP A 207 11.74 4.94 2.96
CA ASP A 207 12.53 5.54 1.87
C ASP A 207 12.26 4.88 0.49
N LEU A 208 11.94 3.58 0.45
CA LEU A 208 11.51 2.91 -0.80
C LEU A 208 10.15 3.43 -1.29
N VAL A 209 9.36 4.00 -0.37
CA VAL A 209 8.14 4.77 -0.64
C VAL A 209 8.48 6.18 -1.17
N ALA A 210 9.63 6.75 -0.79
CA ALA A 210 10.06 8.11 -1.12
C ALA A 210 11.14 8.19 -2.23
N LYS A 211 10.92 7.56 -3.39
CA LYS A 211 11.65 8.00 -4.61
C LYS A 211 11.04 9.32 -5.09
N GLU A 212 11.86 10.33 -5.38
CA GLU A 212 11.36 11.54 -6.06
C GLU A 212 10.48 11.13 -7.25
N PRO A 213 9.28 11.70 -7.37
CA PRO A 213 8.36 11.33 -8.43
C PRO A 213 9.04 11.56 -9.79
N TYR A 214 8.98 10.56 -10.67
CA TYR A 214 9.55 10.71 -12.02
C TYR A 214 8.77 11.78 -12.81
N VAL A 215 7.50 11.96 -12.45
CA VAL A 215 6.64 13.01 -12.99
C VAL A 215 6.70 14.22 -12.06
N ALA A 216 7.24 15.33 -12.55
CA ALA A 216 7.20 16.59 -11.81
C ALA A 216 5.75 17.07 -11.63
N PRO A 217 5.43 17.81 -10.54
CA PRO A 217 4.15 18.50 -10.40
C PRO A 217 3.87 19.47 -11.55
N GLY A 218 2.60 19.70 -11.88
CA GLY A 218 2.21 20.61 -12.97
C GLY A 218 2.42 20.04 -14.37
N ARG A 219 2.46 18.71 -14.51
CA ARG A 219 2.54 18.00 -15.80
C ARG A 219 1.23 17.27 -16.09
N VAL A 220 1.10 16.77 -17.31
CA VAL A 220 -0.01 15.88 -17.73
C VAL A 220 0.54 14.49 -18.02
N CYS A 221 -0.04 13.48 -17.39
CA CYS A 221 0.27 12.08 -17.60
C CYS A 221 -0.62 11.50 -18.72
N GLN A 222 0.01 11.00 -19.78
CA GLN A 222 -0.66 10.17 -20.77
C GLN A 222 -0.64 8.72 -20.30
N LEU A 223 -1.78 8.23 -19.85
CA LEU A 223 -1.95 6.87 -19.34
C LEU A 223 -2.65 6.00 -20.38
N LYS A 224 -2.20 4.76 -20.51
CA LYS A 224 -2.91 3.70 -21.23
C LYS A 224 -3.47 2.70 -20.23
N ILE A 225 -4.78 2.60 -20.18
CA ILE A 225 -5.55 1.70 -19.33
C ILE A 225 -5.93 0.48 -20.17
N THR A 226 -5.53 -0.72 -19.76
CA THR A 226 -5.84 -1.97 -20.46
C THR A 226 -6.60 -2.90 -19.53
N LEU A 227 -7.82 -3.29 -19.92
CA LEU A 227 -8.57 -4.33 -19.20
C LEU A 227 -7.97 -5.70 -19.56
N MET A 228 -7.57 -6.45 -18.53
CA MET A 228 -6.87 -7.72 -18.67
C MET A 228 -7.86 -8.87 -18.88
N ASP A 229 -7.37 -9.96 -19.47
CA ASP A 229 -8.10 -11.24 -19.62
C ASP A 229 -9.44 -11.17 -20.40
N VAL A 230 -9.67 -10.09 -21.15
CA VAL A 230 -10.86 -9.94 -22.02
C VAL A 230 -10.52 -10.11 -23.50
N SER A 231 -11.46 -10.72 -24.23
CA SER A 231 -11.41 -10.86 -25.68
C SER A 231 -12.75 -10.45 -26.31
N PRO A 232 -12.77 -9.51 -27.27
CA PRO A 232 -11.62 -8.80 -27.86
C PRO A 232 -10.96 -7.81 -26.89
N ALA A 233 -9.67 -7.52 -27.12
CA ALA A 233 -8.89 -6.63 -26.25
C ALA A 233 -9.52 -5.24 -26.10
N CYS A 234 -9.64 -4.78 -24.84
CA CYS A 234 -10.22 -3.49 -24.47
C CYS A 234 -9.17 -2.58 -23.81
N TRP A 235 -8.99 -1.37 -24.34
CA TRP A 235 -8.12 -0.36 -23.73
C TRP A 235 -8.59 1.08 -24.00
N ARG A 236 -8.18 2.00 -23.12
CA ARG A 236 -8.41 3.45 -23.20
C ARG A 236 -7.09 4.19 -23.02
N ARG A 237 -6.97 5.38 -23.62
CA ARG A 237 -5.84 6.28 -23.44
C ARG A 237 -6.37 7.63 -22.99
N VAL A 238 -5.95 8.03 -21.80
CA VAL A 238 -6.42 9.23 -21.12
C VAL A 238 -5.25 10.16 -20.79
N LEU A 239 -5.56 11.45 -20.69
CA LEU A 239 -4.69 12.50 -20.19
C LEU A 239 -5.24 12.94 -18.84
N VAL A 240 -4.42 12.85 -17.79
CA VAL A 240 -4.77 13.29 -16.43
C VAL A 240 -3.67 14.21 -15.90
N PRO A 241 -3.99 15.26 -15.12
CA PRO A 241 -2.99 16.02 -14.38
C PRO A 241 -2.11 15.10 -13.51
N SER A 242 -0.84 15.46 -13.33
CA SER A 242 0.05 14.73 -12.43
C SER A 242 -0.39 14.82 -10.97
N THR A 243 -1.16 15.85 -10.64
CA THR A 243 -1.71 16.10 -9.30
C THR A 243 -3.00 15.33 -9.03
N THR A 244 -3.58 14.66 -10.03
CA THR A 244 -4.77 13.82 -9.82
C THR A 244 -4.45 12.73 -8.79
N THR A 245 -5.28 12.54 -7.78
CA THR A 245 -5.11 11.48 -6.78
C THR A 245 -5.42 10.10 -7.37
N LEU A 246 -5.06 9.01 -6.68
CA LEU A 246 -5.47 7.66 -7.11
C LEU A 246 -7.00 7.49 -6.97
N GLY A 247 -7.61 8.06 -5.93
CA GLY A 247 -9.08 8.10 -5.79
C GLY A 247 -9.78 8.87 -6.93
N GLU A 248 -9.23 10.02 -7.33
CA GLU A 248 -9.74 10.73 -8.53
C GLU A 248 -9.50 9.92 -9.82
N LEU A 249 -8.37 9.21 -9.92
CA LEU A 249 -8.08 8.32 -11.05
C LEU A 249 -9.09 7.17 -11.12
N HIS A 250 -9.60 6.67 -10.00
CA HIS A 250 -10.68 5.69 -9.97
C HIS A 250 -11.93 6.20 -10.71
N TRP A 251 -12.37 7.43 -10.43
CA TRP A 251 -13.49 8.03 -11.16
C TRP A 251 -13.21 8.18 -12.67
N VAL A 252 -11.97 8.50 -13.05
CA VAL A 252 -11.53 8.51 -14.45
C VAL A 252 -11.66 7.13 -15.09
N LEU A 253 -11.31 6.06 -14.37
CA LEU A 253 -11.42 4.68 -14.84
C LEU A 253 -12.89 4.29 -15.02
N GLN A 254 -13.74 4.57 -14.04
CA GLN A 254 -15.19 4.31 -14.08
C GLN A 254 -15.84 5.01 -15.30
N ALA A 255 -15.54 6.29 -15.52
CA ALA A 255 -16.04 7.03 -16.67
C ALA A 255 -15.51 6.48 -18.02
N ALA A 256 -14.22 6.11 -18.09
CA ALA A 256 -13.60 5.60 -19.31
C ALA A 256 -14.05 4.18 -19.69
N LEU A 257 -14.45 3.38 -18.70
CA LEU A 257 -14.94 2.01 -18.85
C LEU A 257 -16.47 1.92 -18.82
N ARG A 258 -17.17 3.01 -18.47
CA ARG A 258 -18.62 3.08 -18.37
C ARG A 258 -19.20 2.07 -17.36
N TRP A 259 -18.56 1.99 -16.21
CA TRP A 259 -19.07 1.30 -15.03
C TRP A 259 -19.67 2.30 -14.06
N ASP A 260 -20.44 1.78 -13.11
CA ASP A 260 -21.34 2.56 -12.27
C ASP A 260 -20.84 2.67 -10.81
N ASN A 261 -19.64 2.14 -10.52
CA ASN A 261 -18.99 2.19 -9.21
C ASN A 261 -19.74 1.48 -8.06
N ASP A 262 -20.42 0.38 -8.36
CA ASP A 262 -21.20 -0.39 -7.37
C ASP A 262 -20.35 -1.32 -6.49
N HIS A 263 -19.05 -1.46 -6.78
CA HIS A 263 -18.16 -2.42 -6.10
C HIS A 263 -16.87 -1.81 -5.54
N LEU A 264 -16.25 -2.53 -4.59
CA LEU A 264 -14.95 -2.18 -4.01
C LEU A 264 -13.84 -2.22 -5.06
N HIS A 265 -12.80 -1.41 -4.84
CA HIS A 265 -11.67 -1.30 -5.73
C HIS A 265 -10.36 -1.02 -4.98
N GLY A 266 -9.25 -1.06 -5.71
CA GLY A 266 -7.96 -0.63 -5.18
C GLY A 266 -6.86 -0.62 -6.23
N PHE A 267 -5.82 0.16 -5.97
CA PHE A 267 -4.62 0.28 -6.81
C PHE A 267 -3.45 -0.48 -6.19
N THR A 268 -2.61 -1.06 -7.03
CA THR A 268 -1.32 -1.60 -6.63
C THR A 268 -0.20 -0.89 -7.39
N VAL A 269 0.63 -0.14 -6.66
CA VAL A 269 1.82 0.56 -7.19
C VAL A 269 3.06 -0.13 -6.64
N GLY A 270 3.76 -0.88 -7.49
CA GLY A 270 4.88 -1.72 -7.03
C GLY A 270 4.37 -2.80 -6.08
N THR A 271 4.68 -2.67 -4.79
CA THR A 271 4.22 -3.59 -3.73
C THR A 271 3.23 -2.95 -2.76
N ARG A 272 2.84 -1.68 -2.97
CA ARG A 272 1.92 -0.96 -2.08
C ARG A 272 0.52 -0.95 -2.67
N HIS A 273 -0.48 -1.14 -1.81
CA HIS A 273 -1.89 -1.06 -2.17
C HIS A 273 -2.49 0.23 -1.61
N TYR A 274 -3.34 0.84 -2.41
CA TYR A 274 -4.04 2.08 -2.13
C TYR A 274 -5.52 1.87 -2.39
N GLY A 275 -6.34 2.36 -1.47
CA GLY A 275 -7.79 2.21 -1.48
C GLY A 275 -8.39 2.99 -0.32
N ASP A 276 -9.61 2.63 0.05
CA ASP A 276 -10.33 3.27 1.15
C ASP A 276 -9.57 3.10 2.49
N PRO A 277 -9.26 4.18 3.23
CA PRO A 277 -8.49 4.12 4.49
C PRO A 277 -9.14 3.30 5.61
N ALA A 278 -10.45 3.01 5.53
CA ALA A 278 -11.12 2.10 6.44
C ALA A 278 -10.70 0.64 6.24
N PHE A 279 -10.23 0.28 5.04
CA PHE A 279 -9.85 -1.08 4.66
C PHE A 279 -8.37 -1.22 4.30
N ASP A 280 -7.74 -0.15 3.82
CA ASP A 280 -6.37 -0.11 3.33
C ASP A 280 -5.48 0.81 4.17
N ARG A 281 -4.19 0.48 4.25
CA ARG A 281 -3.20 1.28 5.00
C ARG A 281 -2.78 2.57 4.31
N SER A 282 -3.07 2.69 3.03
CA SER A 282 -2.62 3.82 2.21
C SER A 282 -3.84 4.39 1.55
N ASP A 283 -4.14 5.62 1.91
CA ASP A 283 -5.27 6.34 1.35
C ASP A 283 -4.97 6.67 -0.12
N GLU A 284 -5.89 6.32 -1.00
CA GLU A 284 -5.81 6.63 -2.43
C GLU A 284 -5.97 8.12 -2.74
N TYR A 285 -6.56 8.89 -1.83
CA TYR A 285 -6.69 10.34 -1.94
C TYR A 285 -5.42 11.08 -1.49
N GLU A 286 -4.56 10.45 -0.67
CA GLU A 286 -3.28 11.04 -0.25
C GLU A 286 -2.14 10.84 -1.26
N THR A 287 -2.34 10.06 -2.32
CA THR A 287 -1.30 9.75 -3.31
C THR A 287 -1.70 10.18 -4.71
N THR A 288 -0.87 11.02 -5.33
CA THR A 288 -1.09 11.47 -6.70
C THR A 288 -0.59 10.49 -7.75
N VAL A 289 -1.16 10.57 -8.96
CA VAL A 289 -0.69 9.86 -10.15
C VAL A 289 0.79 10.16 -10.42
N GLY A 290 1.23 11.40 -10.21
CA GLY A 290 2.64 11.78 -10.37
C GLY A 290 3.57 11.02 -9.41
N GLU A 291 3.15 10.87 -8.15
CA GLU A 291 3.86 10.12 -7.12
C GLU A 291 3.84 8.60 -7.35
N ALA A 292 2.71 8.07 -7.84
CA ALA A 292 2.57 6.66 -8.17
C ALA A 292 3.54 6.20 -9.28
N PHE A 293 3.94 7.10 -10.19
CA PHE A 293 4.86 6.79 -11.28
C PHE A 293 6.27 7.35 -11.01
N THR A 294 7.18 6.48 -10.57
CA THR A 294 8.58 6.78 -10.21
C THR A 294 9.59 6.43 -11.31
N ARG A 295 9.15 5.94 -12.47
CA ARG A 295 10.01 5.66 -13.64
C ARG A 295 9.26 5.71 -14.96
N ALA A 296 9.96 6.08 -16.03
CA ALA A 296 9.43 6.05 -17.39
C ALA A 296 8.85 4.68 -17.76
N ARG A 297 7.68 4.64 -18.41
CA ARG A 297 7.00 3.41 -18.87
C ARG A 297 6.60 2.44 -17.76
N GLN A 298 6.59 2.88 -16.51
CA GLN A 298 6.06 2.10 -15.39
C GLN A 298 4.59 1.73 -15.62
N ARG A 299 4.24 0.60 -15.01
CA ARG A 299 2.88 0.09 -14.90
C ARG A 299 2.48 0.03 -13.43
N ILE A 300 1.21 0.31 -13.19
CA ILE A 300 0.52 0.07 -11.92
C ILE A 300 -0.74 -0.72 -12.22
N SER A 301 -1.22 -1.49 -11.25
CA SER A 301 -2.43 -2.29 -11.40
C SER A 301 -3.60 -1.59 -10.72
N TYR A 302 -4.80 -1.77 -11.27
CA TYR A 302 -6.05 -1.38 -10.63
C TYR A 302 -7.02 -2.56 -10.70
N THR A 303 -7.60 -2.92 -9.56
CA THR A 303 -8.58 -4.00 -9.46
C THR A 303 -9.91 -3.41 -9.07
N TYR A 304 -10.95 -3.71 -9.84
CA TYR A 304 -12.32 -3.31 -9.58
C TYR A 304 -13.19 -4.55 -9.40
N ASP A 305 -14.11 -4.49 -8.44
CA ASP A 305 -14.91 -5.62 -7.98
C ASP A 305 -14.05 -6.80 -7.53
N PHE A 306 -13.83 -6.93 -6.21
CA PHE A 306 -13.03 -8.02 -5.66
C PHE A 306 -13.69 -9.40 -5.77
N GLY A 307 -14.99 -9.46 -6.09
CA GLY A 307 -15.69 -10.70 -6.42
C GLY A 307 -15.31 -11.21 -7.80
N ASP A 308 -15.56 -10.38 -8.83
CA ASP A 308 -15.30 -10.74 -10.24
C ASP A 308 -13.84 -10.51 -10.67
N ASN A 309 -13.09 -9.73 -9.90
CA ASN A 309 -11.66 -9.46 -10.03
C ASN A 309 -11.29 -8.84 -11.40
N TRP A 310 -11.94 -7.73 -11.76
CA TRP A 310 -11.63 -7.01 -13.00
C TRP A 310 -10.29 -6.27 -12.88
N ARG A 311 -9.25 -6.82 -13.51
CA ARG A 311 -7.89 -6.30 -13.43
C ARG A 311 -7.54 -5.40 -14.60
N HIS A 312 -6.88 -4.29 -14.29
CA HIS A 312 -6.44 -3.29 -15.26
C HIS A 312 -4.95 -3.04 -15.13
N ASP A 313 -4.25 -3.03 -16.27
CA ASP A 313 -2.87 -2.55 -16.39
C ASP A 313 -2.89 -1.07 -16.82
N ILE A 314 -2.36 -0.18 -15.97
CA ILE A 314 -2.27 1.25 -16.23
C ILE A 314 -0.81 1.61 -16.48
N GLN A 315 -0.50 1.96 -17.72
CA GLN A 315 0.86 2.28 -18.15
C GLN A 315 1.05 3.78 -18.38
N LEU A 316 2.08 4.38 -17.76
CA LEU A 316 2.54 5.74 -18.11
C LEU A 316 3.26 5.72 -19.46
N GLU A 317 2.65 6.26 -20.51
CA GLU A 317 3.27 6.30 -21.85
C GLU A 317 4.12 7.55 -22.05
N ARG A 318 3.64 8.72 -21.60
CA ARG A 318 4.30 10.03 -21.77
C ARG A 318 3.93 10.99 -20.65
N THR A 319 4.82 11.95 -20.41
CA THR A 319 4.57 13.13 -19.57
C THR A 319 4.63 14.37 -20.45
N LEU A 320 3.58 15.18 -20.43
CA LEU A 320 3.37 16.34 -21.31
C LEU A 320 3.28 17.62 -20.47
N ASP A 321 3.47 18.77 -21.13
CA ASP A 321 3.16 20.07 -20.55
C ASP A 321 1.64 20.24 -20.49
N ILE A 322 1.15 21.03 -19.53
CA ILE A 322 -0.26 21.43 -19.50
C ILE A 322 -0.55 22.28 -20.73
N ASP A 323 -1.57 21.88 -21.48
CA ASP A 323 -2.13 22.68 -22.56
C ASP A 323 -3.39 23.38 -22.04
N GLU A 324 -3.30 24.70 -21.82
CA GLU A 324 -4.41 25.52 -21.30
C GLU A 324 -5.64 25.52 -22.21
N ALA A 325 -5.51 25.09 -23.48
CA ALA A 325 -6.65 24.96 -24.39
C ALA A 325 -7.46 23.68 -24.19
N LEU A 326 -6.97 22.73 -23.39
CA LEU A 326 -7.63 21.45 -23.12
C LEU A 326 -8.18 21.41 -21.68
N THR A 327 -9.34 20.76 -21.54
CA THR A 327 -9.90 20.40 -20.23
C THR A 327 -9.54 18.95 -19.92
N TYR A 328 -8.98 18.72 -18.73
CA TYR A 328 -8.64 17.40 -18.23
C TYR A 328 -9.62 16.98 -17.11
N PRO A 329 -9.84 15.68 -16.87
CA PRO A 329 -9.29 14.52 -17.58
C PRO A 329 -9.87 14.37 -19.00
N LEU A 330 -9.08 13.81 -19.93
CA LEU A 330 -9.46 13.70 -21.34
C LEU A 330 -9.10 12.35 -21.96
N CYS A 331 -10.07 11.65 -22.55
CA CYS A 331 -9.82 10.47 -23.38
C CYS A 331 -9.45 10.89 -24.81
N ILE A 332 -8.28 10.44 -25.27
CA ILE A 332 -7.71 10.79 -26.58
C ILE A 332 -7.69 9.63 -27.57
N ALA A 333 -7.82 8.39 -27.09
CA ALA A 333 -7.93 7.20 -27.94
C ALA A 333 -8.45 5.99 -27.15
N GLY A 334 -8.93 4.97 -27.86
CA GLY A 334 -9.31 3.68 -27.26
C GLY A 334 -9.61 2.64 -28.32
N LYS A 335 -9.77 1.39 -27.89
CA LYS A 335 -10.21 0.29 -28.75
C LYS A 335 -10.92 -0.78 -27.92
N GLY A 336 -11.82 -1.49 -28.58
CA GLY A 336 -12.47 -2.66 -28.02
C GLY A 336 -13.70 -2.30 -27.18
N PRO A 337 -14.74 -3.14 -27.24
CA PRO A 337 -15.89 -2.99 -26.38
C PRO A 337 -15.52 -3.33 -24.92
N VAL A 338 -16.20 -2.69 -23.98
CA VAL A 338 -16.03 -2.93 -22.54
C VAL A 338 -17.19 -3.78 -22.02
N PRO A 339 -16.96 -4.79 -21.15
CA PRO A 339 -18.04 -5.53 -20.50
C PRO A 339 -18.95 -4.60 -19.70
N VAL A 340 -20.26 -4.85 -19.73
CA VAL A 340 -21.21 -4.18 -18.84
C VAL A 340 -21.14 -4.89 -17.49
N GLU A 341 -20.96 -4.11 -16.44
CA GLU A 341 -20.98 -4.54 -15.04
C GLU A 341 -22.21 -5.41 -14.72
N ASP A 342 -22.02 -6.42 -13.87
CA ASP A 342 -23.05 -7.36 -13.39
C ASP A 342 -23.94 -7.98 -14.47
N SER A 343 -23.42 -8.15 -15.70
CA SER A 343 -24.20 -8.66 -16.81
C SER A 343 -23.61 -9.89 -17.47
N ASP A 344 -24.49 -10.78 -17.92
CA ASP A 344 -24.15 -11.96 -18.69
C ASP A 344 -23.85 -11.57 -20.16
N HIS A 345 -22.58 -11.26 -20.42
CA HIS A 345 -22.01 -11.14 -21.77
C HIS A 345 -22.40 -9.88 -22.58
N ARG A 346 -22.98 -8.84 -21.97
CA ARG A 346 -23.20 -7.56 -22.67
C ARG A 346 -21.93 -6.74 -22.72
N THR A 347 -21.73 -6.02 -23.82
CA THR A 347 -20.57 -5.14 -23.99
C THR A 347 -20.95 -3.82 -24.63
N ILE A 348 -20.30 -2.73 -24.24
CA ILE A 348 -20.50 -1.40 -24.80
C ILE A 348 -19.35 -1.08 -25.78
N PRO A 349 -19.62 -0.73 -27.05
CA PRO A 349 -18.59 -0.30 -27.99
C PRO A 349 -17.83 0.96 -27.53
N PHE A 350 -16.59 1.11 -27.97
CA PHE A 350 -15.81 2.33 -27.71
C PHE A 350 -16.47 3.56 -28.36
N ASP A 351 -16.80 4.56 -27.54
CA ASP A 351 -17.26 5.89 -27.96
C ASP A 351 -16.48 6.96 -27.18
N GLN A 352 -15.53 7.60 -27.87
CA GLN A 352 -14.67 8.61 -27.25
C GLN A 352 -15.45 9.86 -26.83
N ALA A 353 -16.46 10.26 -27.59
CA ALA A 353 -17.22 11.48 -27.30
C ALA A 353 -18.10 11.28 -26.05
N ASP A 354 -18.69 10.09 -25.91
CA ASP A 354 -19.45 9.71 -24.72
C ASP A 354 -18.57 9.63 -23.47
N ILE A 355 -17.40 8.99 -23.57
CA ILE A 355 -16.42 8.95 -22.48
C ILE A 355 -16.02 10.37 -22.06
N ASN A 356 -15.72 11.26 -23.02
CA ASN A 356 -15.31 12.63 -22.69
C ASN A 356 -16.43 13.45 -22.05
N ARG A 357 -17.71 13.20 -22.40
CA ARG A 357 -18.83 13.81 -21.66
C ARG A 357 -18.88 13.32 -20.22
N ARG A 358 -18.69 12.02 -19.98
CA ARG A 358 -18.65 11.45 -18.61
C ARG A 358 -17.46 11.98 -17.82
N LEU A 359 -16.29 12.08 -18.44
CA LEU A 359 -15.10 12.66 -17.82
C LEU A 359 -15.33 14.11 -17.39
N SER A 360 -16.04 14.91 -18.19
CA SER A 360 -16.40 16.29 -17.82
C SER A 360 -17.43 16.42 -16.70
N SER A 361 -18.06 15.31 -16.31
CA SER A 361 -19.03 15.24 -15.22
C SER A 361 -18.53 14.42 -14.03
N ILE A 362 -17.25 14.03 -14.01
CA ILE A 362 -16.64 13.43 -12.82
C ILE A 362 -16.77 14.44 -11.68
N PRO A 363 -17.20 14.01 -10.48
CA PRO A 363 -17.10 14.84 -9.30
C PRO A 363 -15.63 15.20 -9.12
N VAL A 364 -15.28 16.47 -9.33
CA VAL A 364 -13.98 16.96 -8.85
C VAL A 364 -14.16 17.03 -7.35
N GLU A 365 -13.53 16.12 -6.61
CA GLU A 365 -13.24 16.39 -5.21
C GLU A 365 -12.17 17.49 -5.22
N GLU A 366 -12.61 18.73 -5.44
CA GLU A 366 -11.95 19.83 -4.75
C GLU A 366 -12.01 19.45 -3.28
N ASP A 367 -10.86 19.21 -2.62
CA ASP A 367 -10.71 18.99 -1.18
C ASP A 367 -12.01 19.35 -0.46
N ALA A 368 -12.87 18.36 -0.21
CA ALA A 368 -14.27 18.67 0.04
C ALA A 368 -14.33 19.62 1.25
N PRO A 369 -15.03 20.77 1.16
CA PRO A 369 -15.06 21.78 2.22
C PRO A 369 -15.66 21.25 3.54
N PHE A 370 -16.08 19.99 3.59
CA PHE A 370 -16.63 19.32 4.74
C PHE A 370 -15.58 18.93 5.76
N ASP A 371 -14.37 18.50 5.40
CA ASP A 371 -13.39 18.04 6.40
C ASP A 371 -13.01 19.17 7.37
N ALA A 372 -12.77 20.38 6.85
CA ALA A 372 -12.55 21.57 7.67
C ALA A 372 -13.77 21.92 8.56
N VAL A 373 -14.99 21.72 8.05
CA VAL A 373 -16.22 21.93 8.83
C VAL A 373 -16.35 20.86 9.91
N ILE A 374 -16.07 19.59 9.61
CA ILE A 374 -16.13 18.46 10.53
C ILE A 374 -15.13 18.66 11.65
N GLU A 375 -13.86 18.94 11.32
CA GLU A 375 -12.80 19.24 12.30
C GLU A 375 -13.24 20.30 13.29
N GLN A 376 -13.96 21.32 12.81
CA GLN A 376 -14.42 22.40 13.66
C GLN A 376 -15.70 22.05 14.45
N ILE A 377 -16.64 21.28 13.89
CA ILE A 377 -17.83 20.78 14.62
C ILE A 377 -17.39 19.88 15.78
N VAL A 378 -16.41 19.01 15.56
CA VAL A 378 -16.01 17.99 16.54
C VAL A 378 -14.79 18.38 17.39
N VAL A 379 -14.31 19.63 17.28
CA VAL A 379 -13.02 20.08 17.86
C VAL A 379 -12.91 19.82 19.38
N ASP A 380 -14.02 19.95 20.10
CA ASP A 380 -14.10 19.76 21.55
C ASP A 380 -14.90 18.50 21.95
N ALA A 381 -15.20 17.61 20.99
CA ALA A 381 -15.98 16.40 21.21
C ALA A 381 -15.08 15.17 21.37
N TYR A 382 -15.18 14.48 22.51
CA TYR A 382 -14.40 13.30 22.83
C TYR A 382 -15.23 12.02 22.75
N GLY A 383 -15.03 11.27 21.67
CA GLY A 383 -15.72 10.01 21.42
C GLY A 383 -17.02 10.16 20.64
N GLU A 384 -17.51 9.05 20.10
CA GLU A 384 -18.57 9.01 19.08
C GLU A 384 -19.89 9.67 19.53
N GLU A 385 -20.26 9.49 20.79
CA GLU A 385 -21.49 10.07 21.36
C GLU A 385 -21.43 11.60 21.44
N GLU A 386 -20.29 12.16 21.85
CA GLU A 386 -20.08 13.61 21.89
C GLU A 386 -19.99 14.19 20.47
N GLN A 387 -19.33 13.49 19.55
CA GLN A 387 -19.17 13.92 18.16
C GLN A 387 -20.51 14.01 17.43
N ILE A 388 -21.36 12.99 17.56
CA ILE A 388 -22.73 13.00 17.01
C ILE A 388 -23.57 14.10 17.67
N GLY A 389 -23.41 14.30 18.98
CA GLY A 389 -24.05 15.39 19.71
C GLY A 389 -23.71 16.77 19.14
N SER A 390 -22.44 17.03 18.81
CA SER A 390 -21.99 18.31 18.24
C SER A 390 -22.64 18.62 16.89
N PHE A 391 -22.79 17.63 16.00
CA PHE A 391 -23.53 17.84 14.75
C PHE A 391 -24.99 18.23 14.99
N LEU A 392 -25.64 17.58 15.96
CA LEU A 392 -27.02 17.87 16.31
C LEU A 392 -27.17 19.30 16.84
N THR A 393 -26.26 19.74 17.72
CA THR A 393 -26.24 21.10 18.27
C THR A 393 -26.11 22.14 17.16
N VAL A 394 -25.15 21.97 16.25
CA VAL A 394 -24.96 22.91 15.14
C VAL A 394 -26.17 22.92 14.20
N LEU A 395 -26.75 21.75 13.92
CA LEU A 395 -27.97 21.66 13.11
C LEU A 395 -29.16 22.35 13.78
N ASP A 396 -29.35 22.18 15.09
CA ASP A 396 -30.41 22.84 15.86
C ASP A 396 -30.25 24.37 15.84
N ASP A 397 -29.01 24.87 15.90
CA ASP A 397 -28.69 26.30 15.85
C ASP A 397 -28.93 26.95 14.47
N VAL A 398 -28.63 26.22 13.38
CA VAL A 398 -28.78 26.75 12.01
C VAL A 398 -30.20 26.56 11.44
N LEU A 399 -31.00 25.68 12.04
CA LEU A 399 -32.38 25.45 11.65
C LEU A 399 -33.32 26.41 12.37
N THR A 400 -34.35 26.86 11.66
CA THR A 400 -35.50 27.54 12.28
C THR A 400 -36.69 26.60 12.19
N PHE A 401 -37.11 26.04 13.33
CA PHE A 401 -38.27 25.14 13.37
C PHE A 401 -39.58 25.93 13.37
N PRO A 402 -40.62 25.44 12.65
CA PRO A 402 -40.60 24.28 11.77
C PRO A 402 -39.81 24.53 10.47
N ALA A 403 -38.95 23.59 10.08
CA ALA A 403 -38.06 23.71 8.93
C ALA A 403 -38.56 22.90 7.73
N GLU A 404 -38.39 23.41 6.52
CA GLU A 404 -38.70 22.69 5.29
C GLU A 404 -37.61 21.66 4.96
N ALA A 405 -38.01 20.45 4.59
CA ALA A 405 -37.11 19.41 4.12
C ALA A 405 -37.83 18.44 3.17
N SER A 406 -37.13 17.41 2.73
CA SER A 406 -37.72 16.30 1.99
C SER A 406 -37.17 14.95 2.47
N VAL A 407 -37.96 13.89 2.32
CA VAL A 407 -37.55 12.51 2.59
C VAL A 407 -37.88 11.71 1.35
N LEU A 408 -36.86 11.08 0.73
CA LEU A 408 -36.99 10.39 -0.56
C LEU A 408 -37.70 11.25 -1.63
N GLY A 409 -37.37 12.54 -1.69
CA GLY A 409 -37.96 13.52 -2.61
C GLY A 409 -39.39 13.97 -2.29
N HIS A 410 -39.98 13.51 -1.18
CA HIS A 410 -41.31 13.93 -0.74
C HIS A 410 -41.20 15.05 0.29
N PRO A 411 -41.91 16.17 0.14
CA PRO A 411 -41.80 17.31 1.05
C PRO A 411 -42.32 16.95 2.44
N VAL A 412 -41.55 17.34 3.47
CA VAL A 412 -41.90 17.22 4.88
C VAL A 412 -41.56 18.52 5.62
N THR A 413 -42.15 18.68 6.79
CA THR A 413 -41.84 19.76 7.72
C THR A 413 -41.17 19.16 8.95
N VAL A 414 -39.91 19.50 9.19
CA VAL A 414 -39.17 19.09 10.40
C VAL A 414 -39.61 19.97 11.57
N LEU A 415 -40.10 19.36 12.63
CA LEU A 415 -40.62 20.05 13.82
C LEU A 415 -39.56 20.20 14.92
N GLU A 416 -38.68 19.22 15.06
CA GLU A 416 -37.59 19.18 16.02
C GLU A 416 -36.59 18.08 15.61
N LEU A 417 -35.35 18.19 16.10
CA LEU A 417 -34.34 17.15 16.05
C LEU A 417 -34.18 16.52 17.43
N ARG A 418 -33.96 15.21 17.48
CA ARG A 418 -33.80 14.45 18.73
C ARG A 418 -32.66 13.45 18.60
N TYR A 419 -32.08 13.15 19.74
CA TYR A 419 -31.06 12.12 19.91
C TYR A 419 -31.25 11.45 21.27
N GLU A 420 -31.23 10.12 21.28
CA GLU A 420 -31.45 9.32 22.50
C GLU A 420 -30.19 8.54 22.86
N ASP A 421 -29.67 7.76 21.93
CA ASP A 421 -28.45 6.96 22.10
C ASP A 421 -27.80 6.65 20.74
N LEU A 422 -26.57 6.13 20.79
CA LEU A 422 -25.79 5.73 19.62
C LEU A 422 -26.45 4.63 18.78
N LEU A 423 -27.23 3.74 19.38
CA LEU A 423 -27.84 2.61 18.68
C LEU A 423 -28.95 3.08 17.74
N ARG A 424 -29.71 4.10 18.17
CA ARG A 424 -30.80 4.69 17.40
C ARG A 424 -30.31 5.80 16.46
N GLY A 425 -29.24 6.50 16.86
CA GLY A 425 -28.76 7.69 16.15
C GLY A 425 -29.74 8.86 16.23
N PRO A 426 -29.36 10.04 15.70
CA PRO A 426 -30.23 11.20 15.69
C PRO A 426 -31.36 11.05 14.67
N PHE A 427 -32.52 11.60 14.99
CA PHE A 427 -33.72 11.57 14.16
C PHE A 427 -34.47 12.90 14.19
N ALA A 428 -35.22 13.15 13.13
CA ALA A 428 -36.07 14.31 12.96
C ALA A 428 -37.55 13.93 13.14
N VAL A 429 -38.29 14.70 13.93
CA VAL A 429 -39.75 14.59 13.99
C VAL A 429 -40.33 15.36 12.80
N CYS A 430 -40.83 14.65 11.80
CA CYS A 430 -41.31 15.21 10.55
C CYS A 430 -42.84 15.16 10.45
N GLN A 431 -43.45 16.18 9.88
CA GLN A 431 -44.87 16.24 9.56
C GLN A 431 -45.08 16.34 8.04
N ASN A 432 -46.05 15.58 7.52
CA ASN A 432 -46.54 15.71 6.14
C ASN A 432 -48.07 15.68 6.10
N SER A 433 -48.66 15.57 4.90
CA SER A 433 -50.12 15.48 4.72
C SER A 433 -50.79 14.26 5.36
N HIS A 434 -50.03 13.23 5.74
CA HIS A 434 -50.50 11.98 6.31
C HIS A 434 -50.34 11.88 7.82
N GLY A 435 -49.58 12.78 8.44
CA GLY A 435 -49.38 12.82 9.89
C GLY A 435 -47.96 13.21 10.29
N THR A 436 -47.63 12.94 11.55
CA THR A 436 -46.30 13.17 12.13
C THR A 436 -45.61 11.82 12.37
N GLY A 437 -44.32 11.73 12.08
CA GLY A 437 -43.51 10.54 12.29
C GLY A 437 -42.04 10.89 12.51
N GLU A 438 -41.25 9.92 12.95
CA GLU A 438 -39.81 10.07 13.18
C GLU A 438 -39.06 9.51 11.98
N ILE A 439 -38.06 10.26 11.51
CA ILE A 439 -37.23 9.91 10.36
C ILE A 439 -35.77 10.01 10.78
N THR A 440 -34.96 9.00 10.50
CA THR A 440 -33.51 9.05 10.76
C THR A 440 -32.91 10.29 10.11
N LEU A 441 -32.06 11.00 10.84
CA LEU A 441 -31.53 12.29 10.38
C LEU A 441 -30.82 12.16 9.02
N THR A 442 -30.12 11.06 8.80
CA THR A 442 -29.47 10.72 7.53
C THR A 442 -30.44 10.78 6.34
N ASP A 443 -31.71 10.39 6.50
CA ASP A 443 -32.69 10.35 5.40
C ASP A 443 -33.41 11.68 5.14
N VAL A 444 -33.12 12.71 5.93
CA VAL A 444 -33.72 14.05 5.79
C VAL A 444 -32.86 14.89 4.85
N CYS A 445 -33.42 15.36 3.74
CA CYS A 445 -32.75 16.24 2.80
C CYS A 445 -33.25 17.67 2.94
N PHE A 446 -32.41 18.57 3.44
CA PHE A 446 -32.69 20.01 3.52
C PHE A 446 -32.51 20.70 2.15
N PRO A 447 -33.08 21.90 1.93
CA PRO A 447 -32.91 22.62 0.67
C PRO A 447 -31.42 22.95 0.40
N PRO A 448 -30.90 22.67 -0.81
CA PRO A 448 -29.46 22.64 -1.11
C PRO A 448 -28.75 23.98 -0.98
N ASP A 449 -29.50 25.08 -0.92
CA ASP A 449 -29.02 26.44 -0.74
C ASP A 449 -29.02 26.89 0.73
N THR A 450 -29.27 26.01 1.70
CA THR A 450 -29.30 26.35 3.13
C THR A 450 -28.01 25.96 3.86
N THR A 451 -27.68 26.68 4.95
CA THR A 451 -26.60 26.26 5.86
C THR A 451 -26.89 24.89 6.48
N ALA A 452 -28.16 24.59 6.75
CA ALA A 452 -28.57 23.28 7.25
C ALA A 452 -28.24 22.15 6.28
N ALA A 453 -28.45 22.32 4.97
CA ALA A 453 -28.03 21.33 3.97
C ALA A 453 -26.52 21.14 3.93
N TRP A 454 -25.75 22.21 4.11
CA TRP A 454 -24.29 22.13 4.13
C TRP A 454 -23.75 21.41 5.37
N VAL A 455 -24.24 21.75 6.56
CA VAL A 455 -23.88 21.05 7.81
C VAL A 455 -24.36 19.59 7.79
N HIS A 456 -25.55 19.34 7.24
CA HIS A 456 -26.09 17.98 7.12
C HIS A 456 -25.31 17.12 6.12
N ALA A 457 -24.85 17.70 5.01
CA ALA A 457 -23.94 17.03 4.09
C ALA A 457 -22.61 16.66 4.77
N ALA A 458 -22.06 17.54 5.62
CA ALA A 458 -20.89 17.24 6.44
C ALA A 458 -21.15 16.09 7.43
N TYR A 459 -22.34 16.06 8.06
CA TYR A 459 -22.75 14.97 8.95
C TYR A 459 -22.83 13.63 8.21
N ARG A 460 -23.40 13.60 7.00
CA ARG A 460 -23.46 12.39 6.17
C ARG A 460 -22.05 11.92 5.79
N HIS A 461 -21.19 12.84 5.37
CA HIS A 461 -19.77 12.57 5.06
C HIS A 461 -19.03 11.99 6.28
N PHE A 462 -19.21 12.57 7.47
CA PHE A 462 -18.65 12.07 8.73
C PHE A 462 -19.07 10.62 9.05
N LEU A 463 -20.28 10.21 8.65
CA LEU A 463 -20.77 8.83 8.80
C LEU A 463 -20.32 7.89 7.65
N GLY A 464 -19.56 8.37 6.67
CA GLY A 464 -19.18 7.63 5.47
C GLY A 464 -20.34 7.42 4.48
N ALA A 465 -21.37 8.27 4.53
CA ALA A 465 -22.51 8.25 3.61
C ALA A 465 -22.42 9.37 2.57
N ASP A 466 -22.88 9.12 1.34
CA ASP A 466 -22.89 10.12 0.27
C ASP A 466 -23.57 11.42 0.71
N PRO A 467 -22.92 12.59 0.66
CA PRO A 467 -23.55 13.85 1.03
C PRO A 467 -24.71 14.20 0.10
N PHE A 468 -25.80 14.75 0.65
CA PHE A 468 -26.84 15.34 -0.18
C PHE A 468 -26.33 16.62 -0.86
N PRO A 469 -26.92 17.03 -2.01
CA PRO A 469 -26.53 18.26 -2.68
C PRO A 469 -26.60 19.47 -1.73
N ALA A 470 -25.47 20.15 -1.57
CA ALA A 470 -25.36 21.36 -0.76
C ALA A 470 -24.40 22.35 -1.41
N THR A 471 -24.69 23.65 -1.26
CA THR A 471 -23.81 24.72 -1.73
C THR A 471 -22.84 25.09 -0.61
N ALA A 472 -21.53 25.08 -0.88
CA ALA A 472 -20.52 25.50 0.09
C ALA A 472 -20.78 26.95 0.55
N ARG A 473 -20.63 27.22 1.86
CA ARG A 473 -20.85 28.54 2.47
C ARG A 473 -19.54 29.11 3.04
N PRO A 474 -18.63 29.63 2.21
CA PRO A 474 -17.39 30.26 2.68
C PRO A 474 -17.64 31.54 3.52
N ASP A 475 -18.85 32.08 3.49
CA ASP A 475 -19.32 33.22 4.27
C ASP A 475 -19.99 32.83 5.61
N TRP A 476 -20.09 31.54 5.92
CA TRP A 476 -20.63 31.09 7.19
C TRP A 476 -19.69 31.45 8.35
N HIS A 477 -20.31 31.94 9.42
CA HIS A 477 -19.65 32.24 10.68
C HIS A 477 -20.35 31.46 11.78
N TRP A 478 -19.54 30.91 12.70
CA TRP A 478 -20.04 30.17 13.83
C TRP A 478 -20.92 31.03 14.72
N PRO A 479 -21.99 30.45 15.30
CA PRO A 479 -22.75 31.13 16.34
C PRO A 479 -21.77 31.65 17.41
N PRO A 480 -21.92 32.90 17.89
CA PRO A 480 -21.09 33.39 18.99
C PRO A 480 -21.39 32.60 20.26
N ASP A 481 -20.33 32.22 20.98
CA ASP A 481 -20.35 31.51 22.28
C ASP A 481 -21.29 32.12 23.34
#